data_AF-A0A504LN05-F1
#
_entry.id   AF-A0A504LN05-F1
#
_cell.length_a   1.000
_cell.length_b   1.000
_cell.length_c   1.000
_cell.angle_alpha   90.00
_cell.angle_beta   90.00
_cell.angle_gamma   90.00
#
_symmetry.space_group_name_H-M   'P 1'
#
loop_
_entity.id
_entity.type
_entity.pdbx_description
1 polymer ?
#
loop_
_entity_poly.entity_id
_entity_poly.type
_entity_poly.pdbx_seq_one_letter_code
_entity_poly.pdbx_strand_id
1 'polypeptide(L)'
;MAFLFIGFAVFFVLLAIGQIRELLFYKKSGWDFSVDSNINWLKIRKGRRRPFLDLGPTPSEYLASNKERVCFARPFVMFCVAVLALASGHITLHPEQWRKVVNGSKVTYQYIGTPQPDGN
;
A
#
# COMPACT_ATOMS: atom_id res chain seq x y z
N MET A 1 -16.06 -5.92 -4.88
CA MET A 1 -14.66 -6.34 -4.78
C MET A 1 -13.80 -5.84 -5.94
N ALA A 2 -14.30 -5.87 -7.18
CA ALA A 2 -13.55 -5.35 -8.35
C ALA A 2 -13.01 -3.92 -8.19
N PHE A 3 -13.83 -2.97 -7.71
CA PHE A 3 -13.36 -1.60 -7.46
C PHE A 3 -12.25 -1.51 -6.39
N LEU A 4 -12.28 -2.38 -5.37
CA LEU A 4 -11.22 -2.43 -4.36
C LEU A 4 -9.93 -2.99 -4.96
N PHE A 5 -10.03 -4.05 -5.76
CA PHE A 5 -8.89 -4.61 -6.49
C PHE A 5 -8.24 -3.58 -7.41
N ILE A 6 -9.04 -2.91 -8.25
CA ILE A 6 -8.57 -1.85 -9.16
C ILE A 6 -7.94 -0.72 -8.34
N GLY A 7 -8.58 -0.29 -7.25
CA GLY A 7 -8.06 0.75 -6.36
C GLY A 7 -6.69 0.40 -5.77
N PHE A 8 -6.53 -0.81 -5.22
CA PHE A 8 -5.25 -1.27 -4.67
C PHE A 8 -4.18 -1.46 -5.75
N ALA A 9 -4.56 -1.96 -6.93
CA ALA A 9 -3.63 -2.13 -8.05
C ALA A 9 -3.10 -0.78 -8.54
N VAL A 10 -3.98 0.20 -8.76
CA VAL A 10 -3.59 1.57 -9.14
C VAL A 10 -2.72 2.20 -8.05
N PHE A 11 -3.11 2.05 -6.78
CA PHE A 11 -2.33 2.57 -5.67
C PHE A 11 -0.93 1.96 -5.60
N PHE A 12 -0.82 0.63 -5.79
CA PHE A 12 0.47 -0.06 -5.87
C PHE A 12 1.36 0.47 -7.00
N VAL A 13 0.80 0.68 -8.19
CA VAL A 13 1.55 1.22 -9.34
C VAL A 13 2.10 2.62 -9.02
N LEU A 14 1.28 3.48 -8.43
CA LEU A 14 1.72 4.82 -8.06
C LEU A 14 2.85 4.80 -7.01
N LEU A 15 2.75 3.89 -6.01
CA LEU A 15 3.82 3.67 -5.03
C LEU A 15 5.11 3.19 -5.71
N ALA A 16 5.01 2.24 -6.64
CA ALA A 16 6.14 1.71 -7.38
C ALA A 16 6.84 2.80 -8.23
N ILE A 17 6.07 3.63 -8.94
CA ILE A 17 6.62 4.75 -9.72
C ILE A 17 7.37 5.72 -8.80
N GLY A 18 6.79 6.09 -7.66
CA GLY A 18 7.43 6.96 -6.67
C GLY A 18 8.73 6.37 -6.13
N GLN A 19 8.72 5.08 -5.81
CA GLN A 19 9.90 4.34 -5.31
C GLN A 19 11.01 4.26 -6.37
N ILE A 20 10.68 3.96 -7.62
CA ILE A 20 11.66 3.90 -8.72
C ILE A 20 12.31 5.27 -8.94
N ARG A 21 11.51 6.35 -8.97
CA ARG A 21 12.05 7.71 -9.15
C ARG A 21 13.01 8.09 -8.02
N GLU A 22 12.69 7.72 -6.78
CA GLU A 22 13.54 8.02 -5.64
C GLU A 22 14.81 7.16 -5.61
N LEU A 23 14.72 5.87 -5.99
CA LEU A 23 15.89 5.01 -6.16
C LEU A 23 16.83 5.53 -7.26
N LEU A 24 16.28 6.00 -8.38
CA LEU A 24 17.07 6.59 -9.47
C LEU A 24 17.75 7.88 -9.04
N PHE A 25 17.09 8.71 -8.22
CA PHE A 25 17.70 9.90 -7.63
C PHE A 25 18.91 9.52 -6.77
N TYR A 26 18.72 8.63 -5.80
CA TYR A 26 19.82 8.23 -4.91
C TYR A 26 20.93 7.50 -5.67
N LYS A 27 20.61 6.66 -6.67
CA LYS A 27 21.62 6.03 -7.52
C LYS A 27 22.48 7.07 -8.26
N LYS A 28 21.87 8.15 -8.77
CA LYS A 28 22.61 9.25 -9.44
C LYS A 28 23.45 10.06 -8.47
N SER A 29 23.01 10.20 -7.22
CA SER A 29 23.73 10.89 -6.15
C SER A 29 24.72 9.99 -5.39
N GLY A 30 25.13 8.85 -5.96
CA GLY A 30 26.09 7.94 -5.31
C GLY A 30 25.58 7.30 -4.02
N TRP A 31 24.26 7.12 -3.90
CA TRP A 31 23.55 6.69 -2.69
C TRP A 31 23.70 7.65 -1.50
N ASP A 32 23.89 8.94 -1.77
CA ASP A 32 23.90 9.97 -0.73
C ASP A 32 22.48 10.27 -0.21
N PHE A 33 22.14 9.66 0.93
CA PHE A 33 20.85 9.84 1.61
C PHE A 33 20.75 11.14 2.42
N SER A 34 21.83 11.92 2.55
CA SER A 34 21.78 13.23 3.21
C SER A 34 20.97 14.23 2.39
N VAL A 35 20.96 14.07 1.07
CA VAL A 35 20.20 14.91 0.13
C VAL A 35 18.74 14.45 0.07
N ASP A 36 17.82 15.40 0.21
CA ASP A 36 16.38 15.15 0.09
C ASP A 36 15.96 15.10 -1.39
N SER A 37 15.39 13.96 -1.81
CA SER A 37 14.87 13.77 -3.17
C SER A 37 13.66 14.67 -3.49
N ASN A 38 13.07 15.30 -2.46
CA ASN A 38 11.82 16.09 -2.51
C ASN A 38 10.60 15.35 -3.09
N ILE A 39 10.67 14.01 -3.21
CA ILE A 39 9.55 13.19 -3.68
C ILE A 39 8.57 13.00 -2.52
N ASN A 40 7.56 13.87 -2.49
CA ASN A 40 6.70 14.14 -1.33
C ASN A 40 5.62 13.07 -1.02
N TRP A 41 5.41 12.08 -1.89
CA TRP A 41 4.25 11.18 -1.86
C TRP A 41 4.14 10.27 -0.61
N LEU A 42 5.22 10.12 0.16
CA LEU A 42 5.24 9.27 1.37
C LEU A 42 6.18 9.82 2.44
N LYS A 43 6.40 11.14 2.45
CA LYS A 43 7.13 11.76 3.55
C LYS A 43 6.28 11.62 4.81
N ILE A 44 6.62 10.65 5.65
CA ILE A 44 6.07 10.47 6.99
C ILE A 44 6.63 11.61 7.84
N ARG A 45 6.00 12.78 7.74
CA ARG A 45 6.34 13.94 8.58
C ARG A 45 5.81 13.66 9.99
N LYS A 46 6.61 13.93 11.02
CA LYS A 46 6.11 14.07 12.41
C LYS A 46 5.12 15.24 12.35
N GLY A 47 3.83 14.90 12.40
CA GLY A 47 2.80 15.82 11.94
C GLY A 47 2.65 17.05 12.84
N ARG A 48 2.06 18.12 12.28
CA ARG A 48 0.90 18.75 12.91
C ARG A 48 0.12 19.63 11.94
N ARG A 49 -1.14 19.29 11.71
CA ARG A 49 -2.30 20.11 12.09
C ARG A 49 -3.48 19.17 12.35
N ARG A 50 -3.81 18.96 13.63
CA ARG A 50 -5.21 18.80 14.01
C ARG A 50 -5.77 20.23 14.00
N PRO A 51 -6.92 20.53 13.35
CA PRO A 51 -7.41 21.91 13.23
C PRO A 51 -7.77 22.60 14.56
N PHE A 52 -7.74 21.89 15.69
CA PHE A 52 -8.32 22.34 16.95
C PHE A 52 -7.31 22.62 18.09
N LEU A 53 -6.03 22.27 17.95
CA LEU A 53 -5.02 22.61 18.96
C LEU A 53 -3.90 23.42 18.30
N ASP A 54 -4.01 24.74 18.45
CA ASP A 54 -3.02 25.72 18.05
C ASP A 54 -1.86 25.70 19.05
N LEU A 55 -0.78 24.98 18.70
CA LEU A 55 0.47 24.93 19.44
C LEU A 55 1.63 25.00 18.44
N GLY A 56 1.88 26.21 17.96
CA GLY A 56 3.15 26.71 17.39
C GLY A 56 3.74 25.97 16.18
N PRO A 57 4.70 26.60 15.46
CA PRO A 57 5.40 25.96 14.36
C PRO A 57 6.43 25.00 14.97
N THR A 58 6.06 23.72 15.11
CA THR A 58 7.04 22.67 15.37
C THR A 58 7.77 22.38 14.06
N PRO A 59 9.12 22.40 14.00
CA PRO A 59 9.84 21.97 12.81
C PRO A 59 9.35 20.59 12.44
N SER A 60 8.95 20.38 11.19
CA SER A 60 8.51 19.07 10.72
C SER A 60 9.70 18.13 10.68
N GLU A 61 10.08 17.57 11.84
CA GLU A 61 11.06 16.50 11.90
C GLU A 61 10.52 15.33 11.09
N TYR A 62 11.30 14.83 10.15
CA TYR A 62 10.95 13.58 9.48
C TYR A 62 11.02 12.46 10.51
N LEU A 63 9.96 11.65 10.63
CA LEU A 63 9.93 10.52 11.57
C LEU A 63 10.92 9.40 11.22
N ALA A 64 11.43 9.42 9.99
CA ALA A 64 12.39 8.45 9.47
C ALA A 64 13.41 9.18 8.58
N SER A 65 14.67 8.76 8.65
CA SER A 65 15.71 9.20 7.72
C SER A 65 15.33 8.85 6.27
N ASN A 66 15.89 9.56 5.29
CA ASN A 66 15.65 9.26 3.88
C ASN A 66 15.99 7.79 3.53
N LYS A 67 17.06 7.26 4.13
CA LYS A 67 17.47 5.86 3.99
C LYS A 67 16.40 4.91 4.54
N GLU A 68 15.92 5.14 5.76
CA GLU A 68 14.88 4.30 6.36
C GLU A 68 13.57 4.34 5.57
N ARG A 69 13.19 5.52 5.08
CA ARG A 69 12.01 5.70 4.24
C ARG A 69 12.09 4.88 2.95
N VAL A 70 13.21 4.98 2.23
CA VAL A 70 13.40 4.35 0.92
C VAL A 70 13.67 2.86 1.03
N CYS A 71 14.49 2.43 1.98
CA CYS A 71 14.92 1.04 2.09
C CYS A 71 13.95 0.16 2.88
N PHE A 72 13.13 0.74 3.78
CA PHE A 72 12.29 -0.05 4.68
C PHE A 72 10.82 0.38 4.66
N ALA A 73 10.50 1.63 5.01
CA ALA A 73 9.11 2.03 5.21
C ALA A 73 8.27 1.94 3.92
N ARG A 74 8.78 2.44 2.79
CA ARG A 74 8.08 2.36 1.50
C ARG A 74 7.93 0.94 0.97
N PRO A 75 8.99 0.11 0.90
CA PRO A 75 8.85 -1.29 0.53
C PRO A 75 7.85 -2.05 1.41
N PHE A 76 7.84 -1.78 2.72
CA PHE A 76 6.87 -2.39 3.62
C PHE A 76 5.42 -2.00 3.29
N VAL A 77 5.14 -0.71 3.07
CA VAL A 77 3.80 -0.26 2.65
C VAL A 77 3.40 -0.88 1.31
N MET A 78 4.33 -0.93 0.34
CA MET A 78 4.08 -1.59 -0.95
C MET A 78 3.73 -3.06 -0.78
N PHE A 79 4.42 -3.78 0.10
CA PHE A 79 4.12 -5.17 0.42
C PHE A 79 2.71 -5.33 0.99
N CYS A 80 2.31 -4.51 1.97
CA CYS A 80 0.97 -4.54 2.52
C CYS A 80 -0.12 -4.29 1.45
N VAL A 81 0.09 -3.30 0.59
CA VAL A 81 -0.85 -2.99 -0.50
C VAL A 81 -0.90 -4.14 -1.53
N ALA A 82 0.24 -4.76 -1.84
CA ALA A 82 0.30 -5.91 -2.73
C ALA A 82 -0.50 -7.10 -2.17
N VAL A 83 -0.37 -7.40 -0.88
CA VAL A 83 -1.16 -8.45 -0.23
C VAL A 83 -2.66 -8.16 -0.33
N LEU A 84 -3.08 -6.91 -0.09
CA LEU A 84 -4.49 -6.50 -0.23
C LEU A 84 -4.98 -6.58 -1.68
N ALA A 85 -4.15 -6.19 -2.65
CA ALA A 85 -4.45 -6.32 -4.07
C ALA A 85 -4.60 -7.79 -4.47
N LEU A 86 -3.71 -8.67 -4.04
CA LEU A 86 -3.80 -10.11 -4.33
C LEU A 86 -5.04 -10.74 -3.70
N ALA A 87 -5.32 -10.44 -2.42
CA ALA A 87 -6.49 -10.96 -1.74
C ALA A 87 -7.80 -10.50 -2.41
N SER A 88 -7.91 -9.21 -2.73
CA SER A 88 -9.08 -8.67 -3.43
C SER A 88 -9.18 -9.14 -4.88
N GLY A 89 -8.05 -9.31 -5.56
CA GLY A 89 -7.95 -9.87 -6.90
C GLY A 89 -8.43 -11.32 -6.95
N HIS A 90 -8.00 -12.15 -5.99
CA HIS A 90 -8.44 -13.53 -5.88
C HIS A 90 -9.97 -13.65 -5.74
N ILE A 91 -10.59 -12.82 -4.88
CA ILE A 91 -12.06 -12.80 -4.73
C ILE A 91 -12.75 -12.29 -6.02
N THR A 92 -12.12 -11.36 -6.74
CA THR A 92 -12.70 -10.73 -7.93
C THR A 92 -12.60 -11.63 -9.17
N LEU A 93 -11.47 -12.31 -9.34
CA LEU A 93 -11.17 -13.12 -10.53
C LEU A 93 -11.64 -14.57 -10.39
N HIS A 94 -11.82 -15.06 -9.16
CA HIS A 94 -12.32 -16.41 -8.87
C HIS A 94 -13.60 -16.40 -8.03
N PRO A 95 -14.67 -15.71 -8.45
CA PRO A 95 -15.91 -15.63 -7.67
C PRO A 95 -16.55 -17.01 -7.42
N GLU A 96 -16.30 -17.98 -8.30
CA GLU A 96 -16.77 -19.37 -8.19
C GLU A 96 -16.30 -20.09 -6.91
N GLN A 97 -15.18 -19.64 -6.34
CA GLN A 97 -14.60 -20.22 -5.13
C GLN A 97 -15.21 -19.65 -3.83
N TRP A 98 -16.17 -18.72 -3.94
CA TRP A 98 -16.74 -18.00 -2.80
C TRP A 98 -18.26 -18.15 -2.76
N ARG A 99 -18.80 -18.70 -1.67
CA ARG A 99 -20.25 -18.77 -1.41
C ARG A 99 -20.67 -17.59 -0.55
N LYS A 100 -21.71 -16.88 -0.99
CA LYS A 100 -22.44 -15.96 -0.13
C LYS A 100 -23.39 -16.76 0.78
N VAL A 101 -23.19 -16.64 2.08
CA VAL A 101 -24.07 -17.21 3.12
C VAL A 101 -24.78 -16.05 3.81
N VAL A 102 -26.11 -16.09 3.86
CA VAL A 102 -26.94 -15.06 4.51
C VAL A 102 -27.61 -15.69 5.72
N ASN A 103 -27.22 -15.25 6.92
CA ASN A 103 -27.81 -15.69 8.18
C ASN A 103 -28.54 -14.50 8.81
N GLY A 104 -29.86 -14.44 8.60
CA GLY A 104 -30.68 -13.29 9.01
C GLY A 104 -30.21 -12.00 8.33
N SER A 105 -29.81 -11.00 9.11
CA SER A 105 -29.28 -9.72 8.61
C SER A 105 -27.78 -9.75 8.26
N LYS A 106 -27.06 -10.81 8.60
CA LYS A 106 -25.60 -10.91 8.41
C LYS A 106 -25.27 -11.60 7.09
N VAL A 107 -24.50 -10.93 6.25
CA VAL A 107 -23.93 -11.50 5.03
C VAL A 107 -22.48 -11.88 5.29
N THR A 108 -22.15 -13.15 5.10
CA THR A 108 -20.79 -13.69 5.21
C THR A 108 -20.38 -14.36 3.90
N TYR A 109 -19.11 -14.24 3.53
CA TYR A 109 -18.54 -14.94 2.36
C TYR A 109 -17.66 -16.07 2.86
N GLN A 110 -17.94 -17.29 2.40
CA GLN A 110 -17.22 -18.49 2.80
C GLN A 110 -16.47 -19.06 1.59
N TYR A 111 -15.17 -19.30 1.77
CA TYR A 111 -14.35 -19.96 0.77
C TYR A 111 -14.74 -21.44 0.67
N ILE A 112 -14.99 -21.93 -0.54
CA ILE A 112 -15.50 -23.29 -0.79
C ILE A 112 -14.42 -24.23 -1.35
N GLY A 113 -13.20 -23.72 -1.59
CA GLY A 113 -12.12 -24.47 -2.24
C GLY A 113 -12.02 -24.21 -3.74
N THR A 114 -10.98 -24.76 -4.36
CA THR A 114 -10.80 -24.76 -5.81
C THR A 114 -11.63 -25.89 -6.43
N PRO A 115 -12.28 -25.69 -7.59
CA PRO A 115 -12.91 -26.79 -8.31
C PRO A 115 -11.85 -27.86 -8.59
N GLN A 116 -12.12 -29.09 -8.14
CA GLN A 116 -11.24 -30.22 -8.38
C GLN A 116 -11.33 -30.53 -9.89
N PRO A 117 -10.20 -30.53 -10.63
CA PRO A 117 -10.26 -30.89 -12.04
C PRO A 117 -10.80 -32.31 -12.12
N ASP A 118 -11.88 -32.49 -12.88
CA ASP A 118 -12.46 -33.79 -13.16
C ASP A 118 -11.31 -34.66 -13.68
N GLY A 119 -10.94 -35.70 -12.92
CA GLY A 119 -9.78 -36.52 -13.22
C GLY A 119 -9.92 -37.13 -14.61
N ASN A 120 -8.90 -36.93 -15.44
CA ASN A 120 -8.75 -37.62 -16.73
C ASN A 120 -8.66 -39.13 -16.55
#